data_AF-A0A920NR51-F1
#
_entry.id   AF-A0A920NR51-F1
#
_cell.length_a   1.000
_cell.length_b   1.000
_cell.length_c   1.000
_cell.angle_alpha   90.00
_cell.angle_beta   90.00
_cell.angle_gamma   90.00
#
_symmetry.space_group_name_H-M   'P 1'
#
loop_
_entity.id
_entity.type
_entity.pdbx_description
1 polymer ?
#
loop_
_entity_poly.entity_id
_entity_poly.type
_entity_poly.pdbx_seq_one_letter_code
_entity_poly.pdbx_strand_id
1 'polypeptide(L)'
;MHRAHIELTRRASAETNANLLIHPVVGLTKPGDVNHYTRVRCYQKIMEKYADNTATLSLLPLAMRMAGPREALWHTIIRKNYGCNHFIIGRDHASPGNDSEKNPFYGPYDAQDLVQQMRKNWLKMVPFN
;
A
#
# COMPACT_ATOMS: atom_id res chain seq x y z
N MET A 1 -7.72 -7.43 2.83
CA MET A 1 -7.36 -6.74 4.10
C MET A 1 -7.95 -7.53 5.24
N HIS A 2 -7.17 -7.74 6.29
CA HIS A 2 -7.57 -8.43 7.53
C HIS A 2 -7.40 -7.48 8.73
N ARG A 3 -7.72 -7.94 9.95
CA ARG A 3 -7.64 -7.13 11.19
C ARG A 3 -6.32 -6.39 11.35
N ALA A 4 -5.18 -7.04 11.06
CA ALA A 4 -3.87 -6.41 11.12
C ALA A 4 -3.76 -5.16 10.21
N HIS A 5 -4.34 -5.20 9.01
CA HIS A 5 -4.32 -4.08 8.07
C HIS A 5 -5.21 -2.93 8.54
N ILE A 6 -6.37 -3.24 9.15
CA ILE A 6 -7.24 -2.22 9.73
C ILE A 6 -6.48 -1.48 10.84
N GLU A 7 -5.89 -2.23 11.77
CA GLU A 7 -5.14 -1.68 12.89
C GLU A 7 -3.95 -0.84 12.42
N LEU A 8 -3.20 -1.34 11.44
CA LEU A 8 -2.10 -0.63 10.80
C LEU A 8 -2.57 0.73 10.24
N THR A 9 -3.63 0.73 9.44
CA THR A 9 -4.13 1.99 8.86
C THR A 9 -4.65 2.96 9.93
N ARG A 10 -5.29 2.47 11.00
CA ARG A 10 -5.76 3.33 12.10
C ARG A 10 -4.61 3.95 12.88
N ARG A 11 -3.54 3.20 13.15
CA ARG A 11 -2.33 3.74 13.79
C ARG A 11 -1.70 4.82 12.94
N ALA A 12 -1.51 4.56 11.65
CA ALA A 12 -0.97 5.55 10.72
C ALA A 12 -1.84 6.83 10.67
N SER A 13 -3.17 6.68 10.65
CA SER A 13 -4.11 7.82 10.72
C SER A 13 -3.96 8.63 12.00
N ALA A 14 -3.88 7.96 13.16
CA ALA A 14 -3.73 8.62 14.46
C ALA A 14 -2.37 9.33 14.61
N GLU A 15 -1.27 8.67 14.21
CA GLU A 15 0.09 9.22 14.29
C GLU A 15 0.30 10.43 13.39
N THR A 16 -0.38 10.46 12.24
CA THR A 16 -0.25 11.55 11.26
C THR A 16 -1.38 12.58 11.35
N ASN A 17 -2.36 12.36 12.23
CA ASN A 17 -3.60 13.13 12.31
C ASN A 17 -4.27 13.33 10.94
N ALA A 18 -4.41 12.25 10.17
CA ALA A 18 -4.89 12.29 8.79
C ALA A 18 -6.03 11.29 8.53
N ASN A 19 -6.93 11.64 7.60
CA ASN A 19 -7.91 10.71 7.06
C ASN A 19 -7.26 9.67 6.12
N LEU A 20 -7.91 8.53 5.95
CA LEU A 20 -7.40 7.40 5.19
C LEU A 20 -7.96 7.33 3.78
N LEU A 21 -7.09 7.04 2.82
CA LEU A 21 -7.47 6.56 1.50
C LEU A 21 -7.14 5.07 1.39
N ILE A 22 -8.15 4.21 1.46
CA ILE A 22 -8.02 2.79 1.16
C ILE A 22 -7.99 2.65 -0.36
N HIS A 23 -6.80 2.41 -0.91
CA HIS A 23 -6.53 2.57 -2.34
C HIS A 23 -6.06 1.26 -3.03
N PRO A 24 -6.89 0.20 -3.06
CA PRO A 24 -6.50 -1.09 -3.60
C PRO A 24 -6.32 -1.04 -5.12
N VAL A 25 -5.35 -1.82 -5.61
CA VAL A 25 -5.16 -2.03 -7.05
C VAL A 25 -6.20 -3.03 -7.58
N VAL A 26 -6.86 -2.68 -8.69
CA VAL A 26 -7.85 -3.54 -9.37
C VAL A 26 -7.49 -3.89 -10.82
N GLY A 27 -6.37 -3.36 -11.33
CA GLY A 27 -5.80 -3.80 -12.61
C GLY A 27 -5.05 -5.12 -12.47
N LEU A 28 -3.92 -5.26 -13.17
CA LEU A 28 -3.07 -6.44 -13.08
C LEU A 28 -2.33 -6.47 -11.74
N THR A 29 -2.39 -7.59 -11.03
CA THR A 29 -1.63 -7.84 -9.79
C THR A 29 -0.78 -9.11 -9.95
N LYS A 30 -0.35 -9.74 -8.86
CA LYS A 30 0.47 -10.96 -8.93
C LYS A 30 -0.37 -12.14 -9.46
N PRO A 31 0.18 -12.98 -10.36
CA PRO A 31 -0.47 -14.22 -10.75
C PRO A 31 -0.83 -15.09 -9.54
N GLY A 32 -2.06 -15.60 -9.50
CA GLY A 32 -2.59 -16.39 -8.38
C GLY A 32 -3.24 -15.56 -7.27
N ASP A 33 -3.24 -14.23 -7.36
CA ASP A 33 -3.98 -13.39 -6.41
C ASP A 33 -5.49 -13.63 -6.48
N VAL A 34 -6.15 -13.38 -5.34
CA VAL A 34 -7.62 -13.39 -5.25
C VAL A 34 -8.22 -12.44 -6.27
N ASN A 35 -9.25 -12.91 -6.98
CA ASN A 35 -9.98 -12.14 -7.98
C ASN A 35 -10.42 -10.75 -7.46
N HIS A 36 -10.30 -9.73 -8.30
CA HIS A 36 -10.53 -8.35 -7.89
C HIS A 36 -11.98 -8.07 -7.46
N TYR A 37 -13.01 -8.71 -8.05
CA TYR A 37 -14.39 -8.54 -7.61
C TYR A 37 -14.58 -9.00 -6.17
N THR A 38 -14.00 -10.15 -5.82
CA THR A 38 -13.99 -10.65 -4.44
C THR A 38 -13.28 -9.68 -3.51
N ARG A 39 -12.09 -9.19 -3.90
CA ARG A 39 -11.34 -8.21 -3.09
C ARG A 39 -12.13 -6.92 -2.90
N VAL A 40 -12.76 -6.38 -3.94
CA VAL A 40 -13.59 -5.16 -3.88
C VAL A 40 -14.75 -5.32 -2.91
N ARG A 41 -15.48 -6.44 -2.96
CA ARG A 41 -16.55 -6.74 -1.99
C ARG A 41 -16.01 -6.82 -0.56
N CYS A 42 -14.84 -7.43 -0.36
CA CYS A 42 -14.19 -7.45 0.95
C CYS A 42 -13.80 -6.04 1.43
N TYR A 43 -13.27 -5.19 0.56
CA TYR A 43 -12.94 -3.80 0.92
C TYR A 43 -14.22 -3.02 1.27
N GLN A 44 -15.28 -3.13 0.48
CA GLN A 44 -16.57 -2.50 0.80
C GLN A 44 -17.06 -2.92 2.20
N LYS A 45 -16.99 -4.22 2.52
CA LYS A 45 -17.39 -4.71 3.85
C LYS A 45 -16.47 -4.22 4.97
N ILE A 46 -15.18 -4.04 4.70
CA ILE A 46 -14.23 -3.55 5.70
C ILE A 46 -14.39 -2.06 5.99
N MET A 47 -14.95 -1.28 5.05
CA MET A 47 -15.20 0.15 5.26
C MET A 47 -16.16 0.41 6.42
N GLU A 48 -17.10 -0.51 6.70
CA GLU A 48 -17.98 -0.45 7.89
C GLU A 48 -17.23 -0.50 9.23
N LYS A 49 -15.92 -0.79 9.23
CA LYS A 49 -15.09 -0.78 10.43
C LYS A 49 -14.44 0.58 10.68
N TYR A 50 -14.49 1.53 9.76
CA TYR A 50 -13.97 2.88 9.98
C TYR A 50 -15.10 3.80 10.43
N ALA A 51 -14.76 4.83 11.22
CA ALA A 51 -15.74 5.84 11.59
C ALA A 51 -16.11 6.71 10.37
N ASP A 52 -17.31 7.27 10.38
CA ASP A 52 -17.80 8.09 9.27
C ASP A 52 -16.84 9.23 8.96
N ASN A 53 -16.65 9.50 7.66
CA ASN A 53 -15.75 10.54 7.13
C ASN A 53 -14.26 10.40 7.50
N THR A 54 -13.82 9.28 8.08
CA THR A 54 -12.39 9.05 8.41
C THR A 54 -11.63 8.23 7.35
N ALA A 55 -12.34 7.49 6.50
CA ALA A 55 -11.73 6.67 5.46
C ALA A 55 -12.55 6.68 4.17
N THR A 56 -11.89 6.76 3.02
CA THR A 56 -12.49 6.66 1.68
C THR A 56 -11.92 5.46 0.94
N LEU A 57 -12.78 4.71 0.24
CA LEU A 57 -12.38 3.64 -0.68
C LEU A 57 -12.35 4.19 -2.11
N SER A 58 -11.20 4.09 -2.78
CA SER A 58 -11.07 4.40 -4.21
C SER A 58 -10.29 3.30 -4.89
N LEU A 59 -10.71 2.87 -6.09
CA LEU A 59 -10.05 1.78 -6.80
C LEU A 59 -8.96 2.34 -7.72
N LEU A 60 -7.77 1.74 -7.66
CA LEU A 60 -6.65 2.13 -8.52
C LEU A 60 -6.53 1.18 -9.72
N PRO A 61 -6.79 1.64 -10.96
CA PRO A 61 -6.59 0.84 -12.17
C PRO A 61 -5.11 0.77 -12.58
N LEU A 62 -4.26 0.24 -11.69
CA LEU A 62 -2.83 0.05 -11.91
C LEU A 62 -2.53 -1.37 -12.38
N ALA A 63 -1.62 -1.51 -13.35
CA ALA A 63 -0.97 -2.79 -13.64
C ALA A 63 0.33 -2.86 -12.84
N MET A 64 0.33 -3.65 -11.76
CA MET A 64 1.52 -3.86 -10.94
C MET A 64 2.59 -4.64 -11.70
N ARG A 65 3.86 -4.35 -11.41
CA ARG A 65 5.01 -5.04 -12.02
C ARG A 65 5.67 -6.02 -11.06
N MET A 66 5.30 -5.96 -9.79
CA MET A 66 5.99 -6.66 -8.69
C MET A 66 7.48 -6.29 -8.64
N ALA A 67 7.81 -5.01 -8.85
CA ALA A 67 9.18 -4.51 -8.95
C ALA A 67 9.70 -3.89 -7.63
N GLY A 68 9.16 -4.35 -6.49
CA GLY A 68 9.68 -4.07 -5.15
C GLY A 68 9.96 -2.58 -4.90
N PRO A 69 11.19 -2.19 -4.52
CA PRO A 69 11.53 -0.82 -4.18
C PRO A 69 11.19 0.21 -5.27
N ARG A 70 11.44 -0.10 -6.55
CA ARG A 70 11.14 0.83 -7.64
C ARG A 70 9.63 1.06 -7.78
N GLU A 71 8.85 0.01 -7.58
CA GLU A 71 7.38 0.12 -7.59
C GLU A 71 6.84 0.80 -6.33
N ALA A 72 7.50 0.68 -5.18
CA ALA A 72 7.18 1.46 -3.98
C ALA A 72 7.32 2.97 -4.22
N LEU A 73 8.40 3.38 -4.91
CA LEU A 73 8.58 4.76 -5.34
C LEU A 73 7.50 5.19 -6.35
N TRP A 74 7.19 4.33 -7.33
CA TRP A 74 6.12 4.60 -8.29
C TRP A 74 4.75 4.76 -7.61
N HIS A 75 4.44 3.89 -6.65
CA HIS A 75 3.22 3.97 -5.84
C HIS A 75 3.16 5.27 -5.04
N THR A 76 4.28 5.72 -4.47
CA THR A 76 4.39 7.00 -3.78
C THR A 76 4.04 8.17 -4.70
N ILE A 77 4.59 8.20 -5.93
CA ILE A 77 4.27 9.21 -6.94
C ILE A 77 2.78 9.20 -7.29
N ILE A 78 2.23 8.02 -7.56
CA ILE A 78 0.80 7.87 -7.89
C ILE A 78 -0.05 8.42 -6.76
N ARG A 79 0.19 8.04 -5.50
CA ARG A 79 -0.66 8.48 -4.38
C ARG A 79 -0.51 9.97 -4.10
N LYS A 80 0.68 10.55 -4.30
CA LYS A 80 0.85 12.01 -4.31
C LYS A 80 -0.04 12.69 -5.35
N ASN A 81 -0.10 12.15 -6.58
CA ASN A 81 -0.96 12.70 -7.65
C ASN A 81 -2.46 12.53 -7.36
N TYR A 82 -2.84 11.53 -6.56
CA TYR A 82 -4.20 11.36 -6.03
C TYR A 82 -4.48 12.24 -4.80
N GLY A 83 -3.57 13.15 -4.45
CA GLY A 83 -3.76 14.13 -3.37
C GLY A 83 -3.35 13.64 -1.98
N CYS A 84 -2.72 12.46 -1.85
CA CYS A 84 -2.23 12.01 -0.56
C CYS A 84 -1.03 12.83 -0.09
N ASN A 85 -0.98 13.11 1.21
CA ASN A 85 0.16 13.75 1.89
C ASN A 85 1.10 12.73 2.55
N HIS A 86 0.59 11.54 2.86
CA HIS A 86 1.31 10.41 3.44
C HIS A 86 1.10 9.13 2.63
N PHE A 87 2.01 8.18 2.75
CA PHE A 87 1.89 6.86 2.13
C PHE A 87 2.52 5.80 3.01
N ILE A 88 1.75 4.76 3.28
CA ILE A 88 2.16 3.63 4.10
C ILE A 88 3.01 2.69 3.24
N ILE A 89 4.19 2.33 3.75
CA ILE A 89 5.05 1.31 3.14
C ILE A 89 5.37 0.27 4.21
N GLY A 90 4.88 -0.94 4.01
CA GLY A 90 5.12 -2.08 4.91
C GLY A 90 6.30 -2.93 4.48
N ARG A 91 6.50 -4.03 5.20
CA ARG A 91 7.43 -5.11 4.83
C ARG A 91 7.12 -5.71 3.45
N ASP A 92 8.15 -6.04 2.69
CA ASP A 92 8.07 -6.71 1.37
C ASP A 92 7.22 -5.94 0.33
N HIS A 93 7.13 -4.62 0.42
CA HIS A 93 6.20 -3.81 -0.39
C HIS A 93 6.44 -3.99 -1.90
N ALA A 94 5.39 -4.41 -2.61
CA ALA A 94 5.40 -4.73 -4.05
C ALA A 94 6.43 -5.81 -4.45
N SER A 95 6.89 -6.64 -3.51
CA SER A 95 7.75 -7.79 -3.80
C SER A 95 6.96 -8.95 -4.41
N PRO A 96 7.52 -9.68 -5.40
CA PRO A 96 6.94 -10.91 -5.90
C PRO A 96 7.16 -12.10 -4.94
N GLY A 97 7.95 -11.93 -3.87
CA GLY A 97 8.29 -12.96 -2.90
C GLY A 97 9.69 -13.51 -3.16
N ASN A 98 9.80 -14.84 -3.25
CA ASN A 98 11.06 -15.53 -3.48
C ASN A 98 11.11 -16.15 -4.88
N ASP A 99 12.32 -16.35 -5.40
CA ASP A 99 12.57 -17.11 -6.61
C ASP A 99 12.38 -18.63 -6.39
N SER A 100 12.66 -19.43 -7.42
CA SER A 100 12.56 -20.90 -7.38
C SER A 100 13.52 -21.56 -6.38
N GLU A 101 14.60 -20.87 -6.01
CA GLU A 101 15.62 -21.33 -5.06
C GLU A 101 15.36 -20.84 -3.63
N LYS A 102 14.22 -20.17 -3.41
CA LYS A 102 13.79 -19.55 -2.15
C LYS A 102 14.61 -18.32 -1.75
N ASN A 103 15.40 -17.74 -2.65
CA ASN A 103 16.03 -16.46 -2.40
C ASN A 103 15.01 -15.33 -2.55
N PRO A 104 14.95 -14.37 -1.62
CA PRO A 104 14.05 -13.23 -1.76
C PRO A 104 14.49 -12.35 -2.93
N PHE A 105 13.55 -11.91 -3.79
CA PHE A 105 13.85 -10.98 -4.89
C PHE A 105 14.31 -9.61 -4.38
N TYR A 106 13.83 -9.21 -3.21
CA TYR A 106 14.15 -7.96 -2.52
C TYR A 106 14.20 -8.22 -1.02
N GLY A 107 15.04 -7.49 -0.31
CA GLY A 107 15.04 -7.48 1.15
C GLY A 107 13.73 -6.91 1.72
N PRO A 108 13.38 -7.27 2.97
CA PRO A 108 12.08 -6.97 3.56
C PRO A 108 11.79 -5.48 3.71
N TYR A 109 12.82 -4.64 3.78
CA TYR A 109 12.69 -3.19 4.00
C TYR A 109 13.33 -2.34 2.90
N ASP A 110 13.86 -2.94 1.83
CA ASP A 110 14.50 -2.23 0.72
C ASP A 110 13.59 -1.16 0.09
N ALA A 111 12.28 -1.40 0.10
CA ALA A 111 11.29 -0.45 -0.38
C ALA A 111 11.17 0.80 0.50
N GLN A 112 11.29 0.64 1.82
CA GLN A 112 11.30 1.77 2.75
C GLN A 112 12.60 2.56 2.59
N ASP A 113 13.74 1.86 2.52
CA ASP A 113 15.06 2.47 2.38
C ASP A 113 15.16 3.34 1.12
N LEU A 114 14.67 2.84 -0.02
CA LEU A 114 14.69 3.60 -1.27
C LEU A 114 13.77 4.83 -1.21
N VAL A 115 12.57 4.70 -0.65
CA VAL A 115 11.63 5.83 -0.57
C VAL A 115 12.11 6.88 0.43
N GLN A 116 12.79 6.49 1.50
CA GLN A 116 13.36 7.41 2.49
C GLN A 116 14.47 8.31 1.92
N GLN A 117 15.17 7.87 0.88
CA GLN A 117 16.21 8.65 0.20
C GLN A 117 15.64 9.79 -0.67
N MET A 118 14.32 9.86 -0.87
CA MET A 118 13.68 10.91 -1.66
C MET A 118 13.71 12.28 -0.95
N ARG A 119 13.65 13.37 -1.73
CA ARG A 119 13.74 14.75 -1.22
C ARG A 119 12.69 15.04 -0.15
N LYS A 120 13.08 15.77 0.91
CA LYS A 120 12.25 16.14 2.09
C LYS A 120 10.90 16.82 1.79
N ASN A 121 10.72 17.44 0.62
CA ASN A 121 9.49 18.13 0.24
C ASN A 121 8.47 17.25 -0.51
N TRP A 122 8.68 15.93 -0.51
CA TRP A 122 7.77 14.97 -1.12
C TRP A 122 6.71 14.47 -0.13
N LEU A 123 5.85 13.57 -0.62
CA LEU A 123 4.90 12.83 0.20
C LEU A 123 5.67 12.09 1.33
N LYS A 124 5.12 12.11 2.55
CA LYS A 124 5.77 11.53 3.73
C LYS A 124 5.51 10.04 3.84
N MET A 125 6.56 9.23 3.92
CA MET A 125 6.42 7.80 4.20
C MET A 125 5.99 7.56 5.65
N VAL A 126 5.06 6.62 5.85
CA VAL A 126 4.72 6.05 7.16
C VAL A 126 5.16 4.59 7.14
N PRO A 127 6.35 4.25 7.68
CA PRO A 127 6.85 2.88 7.69
C PRO A 127 6.07 2.01 8.68
N PHE A 128 5.96 0.71 8.39
CA PHE A 128 5.43 -0.27 9.35
C PHE A 128 6.26 -1.55 9.32
N ASN A 129 6.60 -2.05 10.53
CA ASN A 129 7.46 -3.21 10.76
C ASN A 129 6.64 -4.40 11.28
#